data_AF-A0A1H0NEC5-F1
#
_entry.id   AF-A0A1H0NEC5-F1
#
_cell.length_a   1.000
_cell.length_b   1.000
_cell.length_c   1.000
_cell.angle_alpha   90.00
_cell.angle_beta   90.00
_cell.angle_gamma   90.00
#
_symmetry.space_group_name_H-M   'P 1'
#
loop_
_entity.id
_entity.type
_entity.pdbx_description
1 polymer ?
#
loop_
_entity_poly.entity_id
_entity_poly.type
_entity_poly.pdbx_seq_one_letter_code
_entity_poly.pdbx_strand_id
1 'polypeptide(L)'
;MKVAEVTAISVYPVKGEPGRVLHEAAVDTEGLTGDRRKKAAVHVVAEADDAPHLRANLVVSLTPVELAAAIGGTVLAGGVELEVTGTANNCPGVYAAVRRPGTVRLGDPVTTVTAERDGASGGPGA
;
A
#
# COMPACT_ATOMS: atom_id res chain seq x y z
N MET A 1 -22.40 0.32 -5.54
CA MET A 1 -20.96 0.64 -5.67
C MET A 1 -20.20 -0.33 -4.79
N LYS A 2 -19.25 -1.08 -5.32
CA LYS A 2 -18.43 -2.00 -4.51
C LYS A 2 -17.35 -1.14 -3.82
N VAL A 3 -17.25 -1.25 -2.50
CA VAL A 3 -16.14 -0.64 -1.74
C VAL A 3 -14.91 -1.51 -1.98
N ALA A 4 -13.78 -0.91 -2.31
CA ALA A 4 -12.54 -1.67 -2.45
C ALA A 4 -12.11 -2.25 -1.10
N GLU A 5 -11.40 -3.37 -1.10
CA GLU A 5 -11.09 -4.10 0.13
C GLU A 5 -9.69 -4.72 0.08
N VAL A 6 -9.15 -5.07 1.26
CA VAL A 6 -7.93 -5.88 1.38
C VAL A 6 -8.27 -7.33 1.05
N THR A 7 -7.63 -7.90 0.04
CA THR A 7 -7.89 -9.27 -0.45
C THR A 7 -6.80 -10.27 -0.06
N ALA A 8 -5.61 -9.81 0.31
CA ALA A 8 -4.58 -10.64 0.93
C ALA A 8 -3.62 -9.83 1.80
N ILE A 9 -3.10 -10.48 2.85
CA ILE A 9 -2.06 -9.93 3.73
C ILE A 9 -0.94 -10.96 3.81
N SER A 10 0.30 -10.54 3.57
CA SER A 10 1.47 -11.40 3.65
C SER A 10 2.65 -10.73 4.34
N VAL A 11 3.42 -11.52 5.10
CA VAL A 11 4.71 -11.13 5.65
C VAL A 11 5.81 -12.06 5.15
N TYR A 12 7.03 -11.53 5.05
CA TYR A 12 8.20 -12.18 4.48
C TYR A 12 9.40 -12.05 5.43
N PRO A 13 9.40 -12.78 6.56
CA PRO A 13 10.35 -12.59 7.65
C PRO A 13 11.81 -12.85 7.24
N VAL A 14 12.01 -13.75 6.26
CA VAL A 14 13.35 -14.16 5.79
C VAL A 14 13.49 -13.91 4.29
N LYS A 15 14.68 -13.47 3.88
CA LYS A 15 15.00 -13.24 2.47
C LYS A 15 15.09 -14.58 1.72
N GLY A 16 14.35 -14.70 0.62
CA GLY A 16 14.38 -15.91 -0.23
C GLY A 16 13.40 -17.00 0.19
N GLU A 17 12.81 -16.91 1.38
CA GLU A 17 11.83 -17.89 1.85
C GLU A 17 10.39 -17.53 1.46
N PRO A 18 9.47 -18.52 1.42
CA PRO A 18 8.05 -18.25 1.23
C PRO A 18 7.49 -17.25 2.24
N GLY A 19 6.49 -16.49 1.81
CA GLY A 19 5.73 -15.62 2.71
C GLY A 19 4.79 -16.40 3.61
N ARG A 20 4.34 -15.76 4.68
CA ARG A 20 3.23 -16.22 5.51
C ARG A 20 2.01 -15.37 5.20
N VAL A 21 0.95 -16.03 4.74
CA VAL A 21 -0.36 -15.39 4.55
C VAL A 21 -1.02 -15.23 5.91
N LEU A 22 -1.64 -14.07 6.13
CA LEU A 22 -2.31 -13.70 7.38
C LEU A 22 -3.75 -13.26 7.10
N HIS A 23 -4.60 -13.38 8.11
CA HIS A 23 -5.95 -12.77 8.10
C HIS A 23 -5.96 -11.39 8.77
N GLU A 24 -4.96 -11.10 9.59
CA GLU A 24 -4.79 -9.85 10.33
C GLU A 24 -3.29 -9.58 10.52
N ALA A 25 -2.88 -8.32 10.44
CA ALA A 25 -1.53 -7.90 10.77
C ALA A 25 -1.54 -6.55 11.51
N ALA A 26 -0.70 -6.45 12.54
CA ALA A 26 -0.32 -5.16 13.10
C ALA A 26 0.67 -4.47 12.16
N VAL A 27 0.46 -3.17 11.95
CA VAL A 27 1.32 -2.31 11.13
C VAL A 27 1.88 -1.22 12.03
N ASP A 28 3.20 -1.19 12.16
CA ASP A 28 3.94 -0.13 12.85
C ASP A 28 4.55 0.86 11.85
N THR A 29 5.31 1.84 12.35
CA THR A 29 5.94 2.86 11.50
C THR A 29 6.95 2.29 10.48
N GLU A 30 7.46 1.08 10.74
CA GLU A 30 8.50 0.41 9.97
C GLU A 30 7.94 -0.68 9.03
N GLY A 31 6.67 -1.05 9.19
CA GLY A 31 5.96 -1.97 8.31
C GLY A 31 5.07 -2.94 9.07
N LEU A 32 4.80 -4.11 8.47
CA LEU A 32 4.01 -5.15 9.12
C LEU A 32 4.85 -5.85 10.20
N THR A 33 4.28 -6.03 11.39
CA THR A 33 4.92 -6.78 12.47
C THR A 33 5.23 -8.20 12.00
N GLY A 34 6.50 -8.60 12.16
CA GLY A 34 6.98 -9.92 11.71
C GLY A 34 7.40 -9.96 10.24
N ASP A 35 7.26 -8.87 9.48
CA ASP A 35 7.90 -8.74 8.17
C ASP A 35 9.35 -8.28 8.30
N ARG A 36 10.16 -8.64 7.30
CA ARG A 36 11.53 -8.14 7.20
C ARG A 36 11.53 -6.75 6.60
N ARG A 37 12.13 -5.78 7.28
CA ARG A 37 12.34 -4.43 6.75
C ARG A 37 13.04 -4.46 5.38
N LYS A 38 12.45 -3.74 4.42
CA LYS A 38 13.00 -3.51 3.08
C LYS A 38 13.14 -2.00 2.85
N LYS A 39 13.26 -1.59 1.58
CA LYS A 39 13.37 -0.18 1.17
C LYS A 39 12.14 0.65 1.56
N ALA A 40 10.96 0.04 1.56
CA ALA A 40 9.71 0.65 1.98
C ALA A 40 9.07 -0.19 3.11
N ALA A 41 8.23 0.47 3.91
CA ALA A 41 7.52 -0.16 5.02
C ALA A 41 6.44 -1.14 4.55
N VAL A 42 5.72 -0.78 3.47
CA VAL A 42 4.63 -1.60 2.91
C VAL A 42 4.69 -1.60 1.39
N HIS A 43 4.57 -2.78 0.77
CA HIS A 43 4.31 -2.94 -0.66
C HIS A 43 2.84 -3.31 -0.86
N VAL A 44 2.11 -2.47 -1.62
CA VAL A 44 0.69 -2.65 -1.91
C VAL A 44 0.50 -2.93 -3.40
N VAL A 45 -0.30 -3.92 -3.74
CA VAL A 45 -0.55 -4.36 -5.11
C VAL A 45 -2.06 -4.52 -5.36
N ALA A 46 -2.50 -4.23 -6.58
CA ALA A 46 -3.86 -4.50 -7.03
C ALA A 46 -4.05 -6.01 -7.28
N GLU A 47 -5.21 -6.57 -6.93
CA GLU A 47 -5.53 -7.99 -7.15
C GLU A 47 -5.29 -8.45 -8.60
N ALA A 48 -5.59 -7.59 -9.57
CA ALA A 48 -5.37 -7.87 -11.00
C ALA A 48 -3.89 -8.06 -11.38
N ASP A 49 -2.97 -7.53 -10.58
CA ASP A 49 -1.52 -7.62 -10.78
C ASP A 49 -0.85 -8.62 -9.81
N ASP A 50 -1.62 -9.29 -8.94
CA ASP A 50 -1.05 -10.28 -8.03
C ASP A 50 -0.52 -11.49 -8.79
N ALA A 51 0.63 -11.99 -8.36
CA ALA A 51 1.33 -13.08 -9.04
C ALA A 51 2.04 -13.99 -8.03
N PRO A 52 2.17 -15.30 -8.28
CA PRO A 52 2.71 -16.27 -7.31
C PRO A 52 4.10 -15.96 -6.72
N HIS A 53 4.92 -15.19 -7.43
CA HIS A 53 6.27 -14.82 -6.99
C HIS A 53 6.37 -13.40 -6.43
N LEU A 54 5.26 -12.66 -6.46
CA LEU A 54 5.20 -11.32 -5.93
C LEU A 54 5.24 -11.36 -4.41
N ARG A 55 6.11 -10.54 -3.83
CA ARG A 55 6.30 -10.48 -2.37
C ARG A 55 5.71 -9.21 -1.79
N ALA A 56 4.44 -8.98 -2.08
CA ALA A 56 3.66 -7.82 -1.64
C ALA A 56 3.08 -8.04 -0.24
N ASN A 57 3.03 -6.98 0.57
CA ASN A 57 2.48 -7.07 1.91
C ASN A 57 0.95 -7.08 1.89
N LEU A 58 0.36 -6.22 1.05
CA LEU A 58 -1.07 -6.06 0.91
C LEU A 58 -1.47 -6.24 -0.56
N VAL A 59 -2.49 -7.05 -0.79
CA VAL A 59 -3.23 -7.09 -2.05
C VAL A 59 -4.59 -6.44 -1.81
N VAL A 60 -5.00 -5.56 -2.71
CA VAL A 60 -6.25 -4.79 -2.60
C VAL A 60 -7.08 -4.90 -3.86
N SER A 61 -8.40 -4.77 -3.75
CA SER A 61 -9.31 -4.86 -4.89
C SER A 61 -9.43 -3.54 -5.68
N LEU A 62 -8.57 -2.54 -5.42
CA LEU A 62 -8.42 -1.38 -6.31
C LEU A 62 -7.83 -1.86 -7.65
N THR A 63 -8.16 -1.17 -8.73
CA THR A 63 -7.49 -1.40 -10.01
C THR A 63 -6.04 -0.88 -9.96
N PRO A 64 -5.15 -1.40 -10.81
CA PRO A 64 -3.78 -0.89 -10.92
C PRO A 64 -3.72 0.62 -11.19
N VAL A 65 -4.66 1.14 -11.98
CA VAL A 65 -4.76 2.57 -12.32
C VAL A 65 -5.15 3.41 -11.09
N GLU A 66 -6.14 2.98 -10.32
CA GLU A 66 -6.55 3.68 -9.08
C GLU A 66 -5.44 3.67 -8.03
N LEU A 67 -4.73 2.54 -7.90
CA LEU A 67 -3.62 2.42 -6.97
C LEU A 67 -2.43 3.31 -7.38
N ALA A 68 -2.12 3.37 -8.69
CA ALA A 68 -1.10 4.28 -9.22
C ALA A 68 -1.49 5.76 -9.07
N ALA A 69 -2.78 6.09 -9.21
CA ALA A 69 -3.28 7.45 -9.02
C ALA A 69 -3.14 7.93 -7.56
N ALA A 70 -3.00 7.02 -6.60
CA ALA A 70 -2.78 7.35 -5.20
C ALA A 70 -1.34 7.81 -4.89
N ILE A 71 -0.40 7.73 -5.83
CA ILE A 71 1.00 8.17 -5.64
C ILE A 71 1.05 9.65 -5.24
N GLY A 72 1.79 9.95 -4.17
CA GLY A 72 1.84 11.27 -3.53
C GLY A 72 0.65 11.55 -2.61
N GLY A 73 -0.31 10.63 -2.51
CA GLY A 73 -1.45 10.67 -1.60
C GLY A 73 -1.38 9.61 -0.51
N THR A 74 -2.54 9.23 0.00
CA THR A 74 -2.71 8.25 1.09
C THR A 74 -3.66 7.12 0.67
N VAL A 75 -3.31 5.89 1.04
CA VAL A 75 -4.21 4.73 1.06
C VAL A 75 -4.62 4.49 2.51
N LEU A 76 -5.92 4.46 2.75
CA LEU A 76 -6.51 4.05 4.02
C LEU A 76 -6.94 2.58 3.89
N ALA A 77 -6.46 1.72 4.78
CA ALA A 77 -6.82 0.30 4.81
C ALA A 77 -7.13 -0.09 6.25
N GLY A 78 -8.41 -0.28 6.57
CA GLY A 78 -8.85 -0.49 7.95
C GLY A 78 -8.46 0.67 8.85
N GLY A 79 -7.68 0.38 9.90
CA GLY A 79 -7.18 1.39 10.85
C GLY A 79 -5.84 2.03 10.48
N VAL A 80 -5.27 1.70 9.31
CA VAL A 80 -3.91 2.10 8.90
C VAL A 80 -3.97 3.19 7.83
N GLU A 81 -3.13 4.22 7.99
CA GLU A 81 -2.92 5.26 6.97
C GLU A 81 -1.55 5.08 6.33
N LEU A 82 -1.51 4.86 5.02
CA LEU A 82 -0.32 4.59 4.24
C LEU A 82 -0.06 5.73 3.25
N GLU A 83 1.05 6.44 3.38
CA GLU A 83 1.47 7.43 2.40
C GLU A 83 2.12 6.73 1.20
N VAL A 84 1.57 6.91 0.00
CA VAL A 84 2.07 6.25 -1.20
C VAL A 84 3.24 7.04 -1.77
N THR A 85 4.44 6.53 -1.53
CA THR A 85 5.71 7.21 -1.85
C THR A 85 6.14 7.07 -3.31
N GLY A 86 5.60 6.10 -4.05
CA GLY A 86 5.92 5.91 -5.47
C GLY A 86 5.63 4.51 -5.98
N THR A 87 6.01 4.27 -7.23
CA THR A 87 5.88 2.94 -7.87
C THR A 87 6.82 1.92 -7.23
N ALA A 88 6.41 0.66 -7.24
CA ALA A 88 7.31 -0.43 -6.92
C ALA A 88 8.36 -0.60 -8.03
N ASN A 89 9.63 -0.81 -7.64
CA ASN A 89 10.73 -1.00 -8.58
C ASN A 89 10.60 -2.37 -9.25
N ASN A 90 10.59 -2.42 -10.59
CA ASN A 90 10.60 -3.64 -11.41
C ASN A 90 9.47 -4.65 -11.09
N CYS A 91 8.40 -4.22 -10.40
CA CYS A 91 7.25 -5.03 -10.03
C CYS A 91 5.99 -4.15 -10.03
N PRO A 92 4.80 -4.73 -10.21
CA PRO A 92 3.54 -4.00 -10.09
C PRO A 92 3.30 -3.41 -8.68
N GLY A 93 2.35 -2.46 -8.62
CA GLY A 93 1.92 -1.82 -7.39
C GLY A 93 2.80 -0.65 -6.94
N VAL A 94 2.66 -0.31 -5.66
CA VAL A 94 3.22 0.90 -5.06
C VAL A 94 3.92 0.63 -3.73
N TYR A 95 4.90 1.46 -3.40
CA TYR A 95 5.51 1.47 -2.09
C TYR A 95 4.89 2.55 -1.21
N ALA A 96 4.60 2.20 0.04
CA ALA A 96 4.05 3.12 1.00
C ALA A 96 4.86 3.18 2.31
N ALA A 97 4.90 4.37 2.88
CA ALA A 97 5.32 4.61 4.26
C ALA A 97 4.08 4.58 5.17
N VAL A 98 4.26 4.21 6.43
CA VAL A 98 3.17 4.18 7.40
C VAL A 98 3.06 5.54 8.07
N ARG A 99 1.97 6.27 7.80
CA ARG A 99 1.67 7.56 8.41
C ARG A 99 0.98 7.40 9.75
N ARG A 100 0.06 6.44 9.84
CA ARG A 100 -0.62 6.06 11.09
C ARG A 100 -0.59 4.55 11.27
N PRO A 101 0.15 4.06 12.29
CA PRO A 101 0.12 2.66 12.71
C PRO A 101 -1.29 2.19 13.09
N GLY A 102 -1.53 0.89 12.97
CA GLY A 102 -2.82 0.30 13.28
C GLY A 102 -2.87 -1.19 12.98
N THR A 103 -4.07 -1.69 12.77
CA THR A 103 -4.31 -3.08 12.38
C THR A 103 -5.02 -3.10 11.04
N VAL A 104 -4.57 -4.00 10.16
CA VAL A 104 -5.24 -4.31 8.90
C VAL A 104 -5.72 -5.76 8.94
N ARG A 105 -6.94 -5.97 8.43
CA ARG A 105 -7.60 -7.27 8.33
C ARG A 105 -8.00 -7.57 6.90
N LEU A 106 -8.07 -8.86 6.58
CA LEU A 106 -8.68 -9.32 5.35
C LEU A 106 -10.13 -8.80 5.27
N GLY A 107 -10.51 -8.21 4.14
CA GLY A 107 -11.82 -7.59 3.93
C GLY A 107 -11.96 -6.17 4.47
N ASP A 108 -10.91 -5.58 5.08
CA ASP A 108 -10.97 -4.18 5.49
C ASP A 108 -11.19 -3.27 4.27
N PRO A 109 -12.02 -2.22 4.38
CA PRO A 109 -12.25 -1.30 3.29
C PRO A 109 -10.97 -0.54 2.96
N VAL A 110 -10.80 -0.27 1.66
CA VAL A 110 -9.67 0.46 1.10
C VAL A 110 -10.19 1.71 0.39
N THR A 111 -9.64 2.85 0.75
CA THR A 111 -9.94 4.14 0.08
C THR A 111 -8.66 4.91 -0.19
N THR A 112 -8.64 5.67 -1.27
CA THR A 112 -7.51 6.54 -1.62
C THR A 112 -7.89 8.00 -1.39
N VAL A 113 -6.92 8.77 -0.89
CA VAL A 113 -6.98 10.22 -0.77
C VAL A 113 -5.80 10.77 -1.54
N THR A 114 -6.05 11.32 -2.72
CA THR A 114 -5.00 12.03 -3.46
C THR A 114 -4.62 13.29 -2.69
N ALA A 115 -3.34 13.62 -2.62
CA ALA A 115 -2.97 14.96 -2.19
C ALA A 115 -3.60 15.95 -3.18
N GLU A 116 -4.35 16.93 -2.68
CA GLU A 116 -4.67 18.10 -3.48
C GLU A 116 -3.33 18.64 -3.96
N ARG A 117 -3.14 18.74 -5.28
CA ARG A 117 -1.99 19.47 -5.80
C ARG A 117 -2.24 20.91 -5.39
N ASP A 118 -1.60 21.36 -4.31
CA ASP A 118 -1.56 22.78 -3.97
C ASP A 118 -1.24 23.53 -5.26
N GLY A 119 -2.19 24.38 -5.63
CA GLY A 119 -2.24 25.02 -6.92
C GLY A 119 -0.91 25.69 -7.23
N ALA A 120 -0.51 25.58 -8.50
CA ALA A 120 0.56 26.38 -9.06
C ALA A 120 0.39 27.85 -8.65
N SER A 121 1.19 28.29 -7.67
CA SER A 121 1.25 29.67 -7.22
C SER A 121 2.50 30.35 -7.81
N GLY A 122 2.27 31.35 -8.69
CA GLY A 122 3.21 32.38 -9.14
C GLY A 122 3.94 32.05 -10.45
N GLY A 123 3.81 32.76 -11.58
CA GLY A 123 3.88 34.22 -11.82
C GLY A 123 5.20 34.53 -12.59
N PRO A 124 5.40 35.61 -13.38
CA PRO A 124 4.78 36.95 -13.36
C PRO A 124 4.07 37.31 -14.70
N GLY A 125 3.29 38.36 -14.92
CA GLY A 125 3.19 39.68 -14.30
C GLY A 125 3.30 40.72 -15.43
N ALA A 126 2.28 41.60 -15.54
CA ALA A 126 2.15 42.77 -16.42
C ALA A 126 2.15 42.55 -17.95
#